data_AF-A0A9P5J778-F1
#
_entry.id   AF-A0A9P5J778-F1
#
_cell.length_a   1.000
_cell.length_b   1.000
_cell.length_c   1.000
_cell.angle_alpha   90.00
_cell.angle_beta   90.00
_cell.angle_gamma   90.00
#
_symmetry.space_group_name_H-M   'P 1'
#
loop_
_entity.id
_entity.type
_entity.pdbx_description
1 polymer ?
#
loop_
_entity_poly.entity_id
_entity_poly.type
_entity_poly.pdbx_seq_one_letter_code
_entity_poly.pdbx_strand_id
1 'polypeptide(L)'
;MSGKKKKQKKKNECKNSALLLGRDVWLEILQYFDDPRDIICLRMVSKPLQGFTLESVVWNRFLRIQCAVNYVPACTFPFSDMDRNQLELAALRPFRMAHKLLSPEPMCVSQSVLRLCPNITAAESATEKIMETAIIPGGRYLVTISSAQLIVVWDLWSSLLPKGDRKLCPRALALIDPPEPLPGEISVNIQLTPTKNSSSYRIILGVDGDEENVWNFYHLVVDLLQLSTRKEKNNMKEGVWEALGTSLADVITTPDGR
;
A
#
# COMPACT_ATOMS: atom_id res chain seq x y z
N MET A 1 69.68 -1.67 36.84
CA MET A 1 68.44 -0.85 36.88
C MET A 1 67.63 -1.13 35.62
N SER A 2 66.64 -2.03 35.67
CA SER A 2 65.74 -2.29 34.53
C SER A 2 64.41 -2.83 35.07
N GLY A 3 63.43 -1.94 35.20
CA GLY A 3 62.08 -2.25 35.67
C GLY A 3 61.08 -2.18 34.53
N LYS A 4 60.83 -3.31 33.84
CA LYS A 4 59.76 -3.44 32.84
C LYS A 4 58.40 -3.49 33.54
N LYS A 5 57.69 -2.36 33.58
CA LYS A 5 56.29 -2.26 34.04
C LYS A 5 55.37 -3.04 33.09
N LYS A 6 54.93 -4.24 33.53
CA LYS A 6 53.80 -4.97 32.94
C LYS A 6 52.52 -4.17 33.18
N LYS A 7 52.12 -3.33 32.23
CA LYS A 7 50.74 -2.79 32.16
C LYS A 7 49.82 -3.92 31.70
N GLN A 8 49.29 -4.66 32.67
CA GLN A 8 48.18 -5.59 32.47
C GLN A 8 46.96 -4.77 32.09
N LYS A 9 46.70 -4.71 30.78
CA LYS A 9 45.49 -4.16 30.19
C LYS A 9 44.35 -5.11 30.58
N LYS A 10 43.72 -4.87 31.74
CA LYS A 10 42.40 -5.44 32.10
C LYS A 10 41.43 -4.97 31.02
N LYS A 11 41.33 -5.75 29.96
CA LYS A 11 40.37 -5.57 28.88
C LYS A 11 39.04 -6.00 29.48
N ASN A 12 38.25 -5.03 29.93
CA ASN A 12 36.94 -5.25 30.55
C ASN A 12 36.10 -6.15 29.64
N GLU A 13 35.98 -7.42 30.01
CA GLU A 13 34.98 -8.34 29.49
C GLU A 13 33.62 -7.97 30.10
N CYS A 14 33.09 -6.80 29.75
CA CYS A 14 31.64 -6.68 29.64
C CYS A 14 31.25 -7.42 28.35
N LYS A 15 31.34 -8.75 28.37
CA LYS A 15 30.63 -9.57 27.40
C LYS A 15 29.16 -9.32 27.70
N ASN A 16 28.50 -8.53 26.85
CA ASN A 16 27.09 -8.18 26.97
C ASN A 16 26.26 -9.46 27.20
N SER A 17 25.95 -9.75 28.47
CA SER A 17 25.22 -10.94 28.89
C SER A 17 23.81 -10.99 28.28
N ALA A 18 23.26 -9.82 27.93
CA ALA A 18 22.01 -9.71 27.20
C ALA A 18 22.04 -10.43 25.84
N LEU A 19 23.20 -10.56 25.18
CA LEU A 19 23.34 -11.27 23.91
C LEU A 19 23.40 -12.81 24.04
N LEU A 20 23.30 -13.34 25.26
CA LEU A 20 23.30 -14.80 25.49
C LEU A 20 21.94 -15.44 25.16
N LEU A 21 20.89 -14.65 24.95
CA LEU A 21 19.60 -15.18 24.53
C LEU A 21 19.69 -15.74 23.11
N GLY A 22 19.04 -16.88 22.88
CA GLY A 22 18.93 -17.48 21.56
C GLY A 22 18.20 -16.57 20.57
N ARG A 23 18.48 -16.75 19.27
CA ARG A 23 17.86 -15.98 18.17
C ARG A 23 16.34 -15.96 18.27
N ASP A 24 15.72 -17.10 18.53
CA ASP A 24 14.26 -17.23 18.56
C ASP A 24 13.64 -16.44 19.72
N VAL A 25 14.32 -16.40 20.88
CA VAL A 25 13.89 -15.59 22.03
C VAL A 25 13.95 -14.11 21.69
N TRP A 26 15.00 -13.66 20.99
CA TRP A 26 15.07 -12.29 20.52
C TRP A 26 13.96 -11.97 19.52
N LEU A 27 13.67 -12.85 18.56
CA LEU A 27 12.57 -12.65 17.63
C LEU A 27 11.23 -12.56 18.34
N GLU A 28 11.01 -13.37 19.37
CA GLU A 28 9.81 -13.30 20.21
C GLU A 28 9.74 -11.97 20.98
N ILE A 29 10.85 -11.51 21.58
CA ILE A 29 10.92 -10.19 22.24
C ILE A 29 10.60 -9.06 21.25
N LEU A 30 11.13 -9.11 20.03
CA LEU A 30 10.87 -8.10 18.99
C LEU A 30 9.39 -8.06 18.57
N GLN A 31 8.67 -9.18 18.73
CA GLN A 31 7.23 -9.23 18.52
C GLN A 31 6.42 -8.61 19.68
N TYR A 32 7.02 -8.08 20.75
CA TYR A 32 6.26 -7.32 21.75
C TYR A 32 6.28 -5.81 21.51
N PHE A 33 7.06 -5.32 20.55
CA PHE A 33 7.03 -3.92 20.17
C PHE A 33 5.80 -3.64 19.29
N ASP A 34 5.13 -2.53 19.57
CA ASP A 34 3.98 -2.03 18.80
C ASP A 34 4.41 -0.99 17.75
N ASP A 35 5.50 -0.27 18.03
CA ASP A 35 6.02 0.78 17.16
C ASP A 35 7.23 0.30 16.35
N PRO A 36 7.16 0.27 15.00
CA PRO A 36 8.31 -0.09 14.18
C PRO A 36 9.50 0.87 14.32
N ARG A 37 9.30 2.09 14.83
CA ARG A 37 10.39 3.05 15.10
C ARG A 37 11.30 2.59 16.22
N ASP A 38 10.76 1.90 17.23
CA ASP A 38 11.55 1.37 18.35
C ASP A 38 12.55 0.31 17.87
N ILE A 39 12.17 -0.47 16.86
CA ILE A 39 13.05 -1.45 16.22
C ILE A 39 14.21 -0.75 15.49
N ILE A 40 13.96 0.39 14.86
CA ILE A 40 15.01 1.20 14.23
C ILE A 40 15.96 1.77 15.29
N CYS A 41 15.44 2.23 16.43
CA CYS A 41 16.26 2.66 17.56
C CYS A 41 17.11 1.50 18.11
N LEU A 42 16.52 0.32 18.28
CA LEU A 42 17.19 -0.89 18.78
C LEU A 42 18.31 -1.37 17.84
N ARG A 43 18.09 -1.23 16.52
CA ARG A 43 19.10 -1.53 15.48
C ARG A 43 20.39 -0.75 15.68
N MET A 44 20.32 0.46 16.23
CA MET A 44 21.49 1.32 16.46
C MET A 44 22.30 0.94 17.71
N VAL A 45 21.79 0.05 18.57
CA VAL A 45 22.41 -0.28 19.86
C VAL A 45 23.59 -1.26 19.71
N SER A 46 23.45 -2.31 18.90
CA SER A 46 24.52 -3.30 18.70
C SER A 46 24.38 -4.08 17.39
N LYS A 47 25.51 -4.58 16.87
CA LYS A 47 25.54 -5.39 15.63
C LYS A 47 24.69 -6.67 15.70
N PRO A 48 24.67 -7.42 16.82
CA PRO A 48 23.83 -8.62 16.91
C PRO A 48 22.34 -8.28 16.92
N LEU A 49 21.95 -7.25 17.69
CA LEU A 49 20.56 -6.76 17.68
C LEU A 49 20.16 -6.27 16.30
N GLN A 50 21.05 -5.54 15.62
CA GLN A 50 20.87 -5.17 14.22
C GLN A 50 20.53 -6.41 13.37
N GLY A 51 21.29 -7.50 13.49
CA GLY A 51 20.99 -8.76 12.81
C GLY A 51 19.55 -9.24 13.01
N PHE A 52 19.06 -9.28 14.25
CA PHE A 52 17.69 -9.69 14.55
C PHE A 52 16.63 -8.72 13.99
N THR A 53 16.89 -7.40 14.04
CA THR A 53 15.98 -6.39 13.46
C THR A 53 15.93 -6.39 11.92
N LEU A 54 16.79 -7.17 11.25
CA LEU A 54 16.81 -7.30 9.80
C LEU A 54 16.03 -8.53 9.30
N GLU A 55 15.42 -9.30 10.19
CA GLU A 55 14.64 -10.47 9.78
C GLU A 55 13.30 -10.06 9.16
N SER A 56 12.94 -10.66 8.02
CA SER A 56 11.70 -10.34 7.30
C SER A 56 10.45 -10.66 8.13
N VAL A 57 10.50 -11.68 9.00
CA VAL A 57 9.41 -12.08 9.89
C VAL A 57 9.00 -10.93 10.82
N VAL A 58 9.98 -10.17 11.33
CA VAL A 58 9.75 -9.01 12.20
C VAL A 58 8.97 -7.94 11.43
N TRP A 59 9.44 -7.57 10.24
CA TRP A 59 8.81 -6.53 9.42
C TRP A 59 7.46 -6.94 8.84
N ASN A 60 7.26 -8.23 8.54
CA ASN A 60 5.95 -8.77 8.15
C ASN A 60 4.91 -8.54 9.24
N ARG A 61 5.26 -8.82 10.51
CA ARG A 61 4.38 -8.55 11.64
C ARG A 61 4.05 -7.06 11.78
N PHE A 62 5.06 -6.19 11.75
CA PHE A 62 4.83 -4.74 11.83
C PHE A 62 3.94 -4.23 10.70
N LEU A 63 4.19 -4.67 9.47
CA LEU A 63 3.36 -4.26 8.35
C LEU A 63 1.91 -4.72 8.53
N ARG A 64 1.65 -5.93 9.03
CA ARG A 64 0.29 -6.39 9.36
C ARG A 64 -0.39 -5.55 10.44
N ILE A 65 0.32 -5.21 11.51
CA ILE A 65 -0.20 -4.33 12.57
C ILE A 65 -0.52 -2.95 12.00
N GLN A 66 0.40 -2.37 11.22
CA GLN A 66 0.17 -1.08 10.58
C GLN A 66 -0.99 -1.12 9.59
N CYS A 67 -1.17 -2.23 8.88
CA CYS A 67 -2.34 -2.44 8.03
C CYS A 67 -3.63 -2.39 8.84
N ALA A 68 -3.70 -3.15 9.94
CA ALA A 68 -4.87 -3.16 10.82
C ALA A 68 -5.17 -1.78 11.43
N VAL A 69 -4.15 -1.09 11.94
CA VAL A 69 -4.29 0.24 12.58
C VAL A 69 -4.75 1.31 11.59
N ASN A 70 -4.27 1.25 10.34
CA ASN A 70 -4.59 2.26 9.31
C ASN A 70 -5.76 1.84 8.42
N TYR A 71 -6.53 0.80 8.78
CA TYR A 71 -7.63 0.25 7.98
C TYR A 71 -7.22 -0.10 6.53
N VAL A 72 -5.96 -0.51 6.35
CA VAL A 72 -5.42 -0.95 5.07
C VAL A 72 -5.58 -2.47 5.00
N PRO A 73 -6.29 -3.03 4.01
CA PRO A 73 -6.44 -4.47 3.91
C PRO A 73 -5.09 -5.15 3.66
N ALA A 74 -4.91 -6.33 4.26
CA ALA A 74 -3.67 -7.09 4.18
C ALA A 74 -3.28 -7.40 2.71
N CYS A 75 -4.24 -7.64 1.83
CA CYS A 75 -4.00 -7.88 0.41
C CYS A 75 -3.44 -6.70 -0.38
N THR A 76 -3.36 -5.49 0.22
CA THR A 76 -2.58 -4.39 -0.37
C THR A 76 -1.14 -4.82 -0.59
N PHE A 77 -0.60 -5.63 0.33
CA PHE A 77 0.81 -6.00 0.36
C PHE A 77 0.98 -7.50 0.10
N PRO A 78 1.80 -7.92 -0.87
CA PRO A 78 2.08 -9.33 -1.12
C PRO A 78 3.20 -9.75 -0.16
N PHE A 79 2.86 -9.97 1.11
CA PHE A 79 3.82 -10.23 2.20
C PHE A 79 4.86 -11.32 1.88
N SER A 80 4.46 -12.33 1.08
CA SER A 80 5.32 -13.44 0.66
C SER A 80 6.35 -13.05 -0.39
N ASP A 81 6.04 -12.06 -1.24
CA ASP A 81 6.88 -11.65 -2.37
C ASP A 81 7.71 -10.40 -2.05
N MET A 82 7.38 -9.68 -0.98
CA MET A 82 8.08 -8.48 -0.58
C MET A 82 9.46 -8.80 0.00
N ASP A 83 10.48 -8.11 -0.49
CA ASP A 83 11.79 -8.16 0.14
C ASP A 83 11.76 -7.44 1.51
N ARG A 84 12.78 -7.71 2.34
CA ARG A 84 12.91 -7.08 3.66
C ARG A 84 12.84 -5.55 3.60
N ASN A 85 13.49 -4.92 2.62
CA ASN A 85 13.54 -3.46 2.52
C ASN A 85 12.16 -2.89 2.18
N GLN A 86 11.40 -3.58 1.34
CA GLN A 86 10.04 -3.24 0.98
C GLN A 86 9.11 -3.38 2.19
N LEU A 87 9.24 -4.46 2.97
CA LEU A 87 8.48 -4.66 4.20
C LEU A 87 8.76 -3.54 5.21
N GLU A 88 10.04 -3.24 5.45
CA GLU A 88 10.46 -2.15 6.34
C GLU A 88 9.96 -0.78 5.85
N LEU A 89 10.12 -0.50 4.56
CA LEU A 89 9.67 0.76 3.98
C LEU A 89 8.15 0.90 4.08
N ALA A 90 7.39 -0.15 3.78
CA ALA A 90 5.93 -0.15 3.87
C ALA A 90 5.46 0.05 5.32
N ALA A 91 6.07 -0.64 6.29
CA ALA A 91 5.72 -0.52 7.70
C ALA A 91 6.02 0.89 8.26
N LEU A 92 7.08 1.56 7.79
CA LEU A 92 7.47 2.90 8.25
C LEU A 92 6.80 4.05 7.49
N ARG A 93 6.10 3.77 6.37
CA ARG A 93 5.50 4.81 5.52
C ARG A 93 4.46 5.68 6.25
N PRO A 94 3.51 5.14 7.02
CA PRO A 94 2.54 5.96 7.74
C PRO A 94 3.22 7.01 8.62
N PHE A 95 4.26 6.62 9.36
CA PHE A 95 5.03 7.54 10.21
C PHE A 95 5.80 8.59 9.41
N ARG A 96 6.43 8.18 8.29
CA ARG A 96 7.13 9.12 7.40
C ARG A 96 6.17 10.13 6.77
N MET A 97 4.98 9.68 6.40
CA MET A 97 3.94 10.54 5.84
C MET A 97 3.40 11.49 6.91
N ALA A 98 3.04 10.98 8.08
CA ALA A 98 2.58 11.79 9.20
C ALA A 98 3.61 12.86 9.59
N HIS A 99 4.89 12.48 9.70
CA HIS A 99 5.96 13.44 9.96
C HIS A 99 6.03 14.53 8.89
N LYS A 100 5.86 14.19 7.61
CA LYS A 100 5.85 15.19 6.52
C LYS A 100 4.63 16.10 6.56
N LEU A 101 3.46 15.57 6.91
CA LEU A 101 2.22 16.33 6.98
C LEU A 101 2.17 17.26 8.21
N LEU A 102 2.76 16.82 9.33
CA LEU A 102 2.78 17.57 10.58
C LEU A 102 4.00 18.49 10.71
N SER A 103 5.00 18.37 9.82
CA SER A 103 6.17 19.23 9.86
C SER A 103 5.77 20.67 9.49
N PRO A 104 6.09 21.67 10.34
CA PRO A 104 5.81 23.08 10.04
C PRO A 104 6.75 23.64 8.96
N GLU A 105 7.78 22.88 8.56
CA GLU A 105 8.61 23.29 7.44
C GLU A 105 7.72 23.44 6.20
N PRO A 106 7.77 24.60 5.51
CA PRO A 106 7.07 24.75 4.25
C PRO A 106 7.51 23.55 3.42
N MET A 107 6.55 22.76 2.95
CA MET A 107 6.80 21.57 2.16
C MET A 107 7.52 22.06 0.92
N CYS A 108 8.84 22.18 1.01
CA CYS A 108 9.66 22.65 -0.06
C CYS A 108 9.57 21.46 -1.00
N VAL A 109 8.71 21.60 -2.02
CA VAL A 109 8.53 20.63 -3.08
C VAL A 109 9.83 20.67 -3.88
N SER A 110 10.92 20.25 -3.24
CA SER A 110 12.25 20.16 -3.77
C SER A 110 12.21 18.97 -4.71
N GLN A 111 11.80 19.26 -5.95
CA GLN A 111 12.18 18.59 -7.20
C GLN A 111 12.28 17.07 -7.16
N SER A 112 11.34 16.44 -6.46
CA SER A 112 10.97 15.05 -6.68
C SER A 112 9.48 14.94 -6.48
N VAL A 113 8.71 15.86 -7.09
CA VAL A 113 7.42 15.45 -7.65
C VAL A 113 7.81 14.32 -8.59
N LEU A 114 7.73 13.09 -8.10
CA LEU A 114 7.76 11.92 -8.93
C LEU A 114 6.54 12.13 -9.82
N ARG A 115 6.76 12.73 -10.99
CA ARG A 115 5.75 12.73 -12.03
C ARG A 115 5.47 11.24 -12.21
N LEU A 116 4.27 10.83 -11.82
CA LEU A 116 3.71 9.60 -12.31
C LEU A 116 3.70 9.83 -13.82
N CYS A 117 4.70 9.27 -14.49
CA CYS A 117 4.65 9.12 -15.92
C CYS A 117 4.09 7.73 -16.07
N PRO A 118 2.76 7.57 -16.14
CA PRO A 118 2.22 6.30 -16.56
C PRO A 118 2.91 6.02 -17.91
N ASN A 119 3.78 5.00 -17.93
CA ASN A 119 4.26 4.44 -19.18
C ASN A 119 3.05 3.66 -19.71
N ILE A 120 2.04 4.39 -20.16
CA ILE A 120 1.01 3.84 -21.03
C ILE A 120 1.80 3.52 -22.28
N THR A 121 2.19 2.27 -22.45
CA THR A 121 2.70 1.82 -23.74
C THR A 121 1.67 2.24 -24.77
N ALA A 122 2.11 3.13 -25.66
CA ALA A 122 1.32 4.08 -26.43
C ALA A 122 0.53 3.44 -27.58
N ALA A 123 -0.21 2.37 -27.31
CA ALA A 123 -1.02 1.73 -28.33
C ALA A 123 -2.47 2.24 -28.33
N GLU A 124 -3.14 2.43 -27.18
CA GLU A 124 -4.61 2.58 -27.23
C GLU A 124 -5.27 3.63 -26.30
N SER A 125 -4.58 4.22 -25.31
CA SER A 125 -5.24 5.14 -24.33
C SER A 125 -4.60 6.54 -24.20
N ALA A 126 -3.53 6.84 -24.96
CA ALA A 126 -2.76 8.09 -24.79
C ALA A 126 -3.49 9.40 -25.18
N THR A 127 -4.73 9.33 -25.68
CA THR A 127 -5.55 10.50 -26.05
C THR A 127 -6.65 10.83 -25.06
N GLU A 128 -6.92 9.98 -24.08
CA GLU A 128 -8.09 10.17 -23.23
C GLU A 128 -7.75 11.00 -22.00
N LYS A 129 -8.58 12.02 -21.75
CA LYS A 129 -8.44 12.90 -20.60
C LYS A 129 -8.85 12.11 -19.36
N ILE A 130 -7.96 12.01 -18.37
CA ILE A 130 -8.33 11.48 -17.06
C ILE A 130 -9.29 12.47 -16.41
N MET A 131 -10.52 12.01 -16.15
CA MET A 131 -11.57 12.80 -15.53
C MET A 131 -11.50 12.68 -14.01
N GLU A 132 -11.33 11.46 -13.51
CA GLU A 132 -11.33 11.16 -12.08
C GLU A 132 -10.18 10.26 -11.67
N THR A 133 -9.71 10.45 -10.44
CA THR A 133 -8.65 9.63 -9.86
C THR A 133 -8.90 9.39 -8.39
N ALA A 134 -8.66 8.17 -7.92
CA ALA A 134 -8.75 7.86 -6.51
C ALA A 134 -7.71 6.80 -6.09
N ILE A 135 -7.06 7.03 -4.95
CA ILE A 135 -6.02 6.16 -4.43
C ILE A 135 -6.66 5.17 -3.45
N ILE A 136 -6.39 3.88 -3.66
CA ILE A 136 -6.81 2.83 -2.72
C ILE A 136 -6.02 3.00 -1.41
N PRO A 137 -6.69 3.02 -0.23
CA PRO A 137 -6.04 3.01 1.07
C PRO A 137 -4.86 2.03 1.16
N GLY A 138 -3.75 2.52 1.70
CA GLY A 138 -2.43 1.89 1.63
C GLY A 138 -1.54 2.46 0.52
N GLY A 139 -2.11 3.21 -0.43
CA GLY A 139 -1.36 4.03 -1.38
C GLY A 139 -0.63 3.26 -2.48
N ARG A 140 -0.91 1.96 -2.63
CA ARG A 140 -0.30 1.11 -3.66
C ARG A 140 -1.02 1.19 -4.99
N TYR A 141 -2.35 1.23 -4.96
CA TYR A 141 -3.14 1.19 -6.18
C TYR A 141 -3.79 2.54 -6.43
N LEU A 142 -3.82 2.93 -7.70
CA LEU A 142 -4.53 4.11 -8.18
C LEU A 142 -5.64 3.63 -9.10
N VAL A 143 -6.83 4.16 -8.95
CA VAL A 143 -7.93 3.99 -9.88
C VAL A 143 -8.06 5.28 -10.65
N THR A 144 -8.17 5.20 -11.98
CA THR A 144 -8.43 6.35 -12.84
C THR A 144 -9.62 6.07 -13.72
N ILE A 145 -10.40 7.10 -14.01
CA ILE A 145 -11.46 7.06 -15.01
C ILE A 145 -11.15 8.05 -16.11
N SER A 146 -11.18 7.57 -17.35
CA SER A 146 -10.95 8.40 -18.53
C SER A 146 -12.23 9.07 -19.03
N SER A 147 -12.10 10.01 -19.97
CA SER A 147 -13.23 10.63 -20.66
C SER A 147 -14.03 9.66 -21.54
N ALA A 148 -13.45 8.52 -21.90
CA ALA A 148 -14.17 7.41 -22.53
C ALA A 148 -14.75 6.44 -21.49
N GLN A 149 -14.76 6.84 -20.22
CA GLN A 149 -15.31 6.08 -19.08
C GLN A 149 -14.57 4.76 -18.81
N LEU A 150 -13.35 4.62 -19.33
CA LEU A 150 -12.50 3.48 -19.06
C LEU A 150 -11.96 3.56 -17.64
N ILE A 151 -12.15 2.49 -16.88
CA ILE A 151 -11.69 2.39 -15.50
C ILE A 151 -10.41 1.58 -15.50
N VAL A 152 -9.32 2.22 -15.06
CA VAL A 152 -8.00 1.58 -15.02
C VAL A 152 -7.51 1.51 -13.59
N VAL A 153 -7.16 0.30 -13.16
CA VAL A 153 -6.49 0.07 -11.87
C VAL A 153 -4.99 -0.04 -12.12
N TRP A 154 -4.22 0.85 -11.52
CA TRP A 154 -2.76 0.91 -11.65
C TRP A 154 -2.09 0.41 -10.37
N ASP A 155 -1.05 -0.41 -10.50
CA ASP A 155 -0.09 -0.68 -9.42
C ASP A 155 1.03 0.36 -9.45
N LEU A 156 1.07 1.22 -8.43
CA LEU A 156 2.10 2.24 -8.25
C LEU A 156 3.40 1.66 -7.69
N TRP A 157 3.41 0.40 -7.23
CA TRP A 157 4.57 -0.26 -6.63
C TRP A 157 5.32 -1.14 -7.63
N SER A 158 4.72 -1.51 -8.76
CA SER A 158 5.31 -2.43 -9.74
C SER A 158 6.61 -1.90 -10.39
N SER A 159 7.00 -0.64 -10.18
CA SER A 159 8.28 -0.12 -10.64
C SER A 159 9.43 -0.53 -9.71
N LEU A 160 9.73 -1.83 -9.68
CA LEU A 160 11.08 -2.33 -9.40
C LEU A 160 11.93 -2.11 -10.66
N LEU A 161 12.10 -0.85 -11.08
CA LEU A 161 13.09 -0.57 -12.12
C LEU A 161 14.50 -0.82 -11.55
N PRO A 162 15.47 -1.24 -12.40
CA PRO A 162 16.84 -1.42 -12.00
C PRO A 162 17.36 -0.17 -11.26
N LYS A 163 18.08 -0.41 -10.16
CA LYS A 163 18.67 0.61 -9.27
C LYS A 163 19.25 1.79 -10.07
N GLY A 164 18.52 2.89 -10.19
CA GLY A 164 19.01 4.09 -10.88
C GLY A 164 17.91 5.09 -11.21
N ASP A 165 16.82 4.62 -11.82
CA ASP A 165 15.73 5.51 -12.22
C ASP A 165 14.69 5.63 -11.12
N ARG A 166 14.59 6.84 -10.54
CA ARG A 166 13.57 7.19 -9.54
C ARG A 166 12.16 7.30 -10.14
N LYS A 167 11.97 6.98 -11.42
CA LYS A 167 10.70 7.14 -12.11
C LYS A 167 9.73 6.06 -11.65
N LEU A 168 8.62 6.46 -11.04
CA LEU A 168 7.49 5.57 -10.84
C LEU A 168 6.90 5.28 -12.22
N CYS A 169 6.85 4.00 -12.57
CA CYS A 169 6.14 3.50 -13.74
C CYS A 169 4.93 2.72 -13.24
N PRO A 170 3.78 3.40 -13.05
CA PRO A 170 2.52 2.72 -12.79
C PRO A 170 2.30 1.62 -13.81
N ARG A 171 1.90 0.44 -13.35
CA ARG A 171 1.54 -0.68 -14.21
C ARG A 171 0.02 -0.84 -14.22
N ALA A 172 -0.62 -0.77 -15.39
CA ALA A 172 -2.03 -1.10 -15.50
C ALA A 172 -2.23 -2.58 -15.16
N LEU A 173 -3.05 -2.87 -14.15
CA LEU A 173 -3.41 -4.22 -13.71
C LEU A 173 -4.72 -4.68 -14.32
N ALA A 174 -5.68 -3.77 -14.46
CA ALA A 174 -6.99 -4.04 -15.02
C ALA A 174 -7.44 -2.83 -15.84
N LEU A 175 -8.02 -3.12 -17.00
CA LEU A 175 -8.81 -2.19 -17.80
C LEU A 175 -10.22 -2.74 -17.78
N ILE A 176 -11.15 -1.88 -17.41
CA ILE A 176 -12.52 -2.26 -17.18
C ILE A 176 -13.37 -1.30 -18.00
N ASP A 177 -13.97 -1.87 -19.04
CA ASP A 177 -14.87 -1.18 -19.94
C ASP A 177 -16.31 -1.42 -19.46
N PRO A 178 -17.07 -0.39 -19.07
CA PRO A 178 -18.46 -0.56 -18.68
C PRO A 178 -19.30 -1.09 -19.86
N PRO A 179 -20.26 -2.01 -19.61
CA PRO A 179 -21.04 -2.65 -20.68
C PRO A 179 -21.88 -1.65 -21.49
N GLU A 180 -22.23 -0.51 -20.90
CA GLU A 180 -22.92 0.61 -21.53
C GLU A 180 -22.27 1.91 -21.07
N PRO A 181 -22.25 2.97 -21.91
CA PRO A 181 -21.77 4.27 -21.48
C PRO A 181 -22.61 4.76 -20.29
N LEU A 182 -21.93 5.06 -19.20
CA LEU A 182 -22.50 5.62 -17.98
C LEU A 182 -23.10 6.99 -18.31
N PRO A 183 -24.39 7.24 -18.03
CA PRO A 183 -25.00 8.55 -18.25
C PRO A 183 -24.42 9.58 -17.26
N GLY A 184 -24.27 10.85 -17.65
CA GLY A 184 -23.95 11.94 -16.73
C GLY A 184 -22.49 12.05 -16.24
N GLU A 185 -22.31 12.84 -15.18
CA GLU A 185 -21.01 13.08 -14.54
C GLU A 185 -20.67 11.93 -13.59
N ILE A 186 -19.53 11.28 -13.82
CA ILE A 186 -19.09 10.13 -13.04
C ILE A 186 -18.31 10.62 -11.83
N SER A 187 -18.79 10.30 -10.63
CA SER A 187 -18.03 10.50 -9.39
C SER A 187 -17.48 9.17 -8.88
N VAL A 188 -16.21 9.14 -8.50
CA VAL A 188 -15.57 7.91 -8.00
C VAL A 188 -15.53 7.93 -6.49
N ASN A 189 -16.43 7.17 -5.87
CA ASN A 189 -16.40 6.97 -4.43
C ASN A 189 -15.85 5.58 -4.08
N ILE A 190 -14.54 5.50 -3.86
CA ILE A 190 -13.91 4.24 -3.44
C ILE A 190 -14.29 3.93 -1.98
N GLN A 191 -15.34 3.14 -1.80
CA GLN A 191 -15.65 2.54 -0.51
C GLN A 191 -14.99 1.17 -0.38
N LEU A 192 -13.93 1.08 0.43
CA LEU A 192 -13.33 -0.20 0.73
C LEU A 192 -14.21 -1.00 1.70
N THR A 193 -14.79 -2.07 1.21
CA THR A 193 -15.40 -3.08 2.07
C THR A 193 -14.51 -4.31 2.08
N PRO A 194 -13.92 -4.72 3.22
CA PRO A 194 -13.23 -5.99 3.30
C PRO A 194 -14.23 -7.12 3.01
N THR A 195 -13.93 -7.94 2.01
CA THR A 195 -14.71 -9.15 1.78
C THR A 195 -14.38 -10.20 2.84
N LYS A 196 -15.25 -11.20 3.03
CA LYS A 196 -15.00 -12.32 3.96
C LYS A 196 -13.67 -13.04 3.70
N ASN A 197 -13.14 -12.94 2.48
CA ASN A 197 -11.88 -13.55 2.09
C ASN A 197 -10.65 -12.65 2.32
N SER A 198 -10.81 -11.45 2.90
CA SER A 198 -9.73 -10.48 3.23
C SER A 198 -8.83 -10.04 2.06
N SER A 199 -9.14 -10.49 0.84
CA SER A 199 -8.27 -10.40 -0.33
C SER A 199 -8.76 -9.50 -1.45
N SER A 200 -10.04 -9.19 -1.47
CA SER A 200 -10.65 -8.40 -2.54
C SER A 200 -11.16 -7.05 -2.04
N TYR A 201 -11.17 -6.10 -2.96
CA TYR A 201 -11.71 -4.78 -2.75
C TYR A 201 -12.98 -4.65 -3.55
N ARG A 202 -13.97 -4.02 -2.93
CA ARG A 202 -15.10 -3.48 -3.64
C ARG A 202 -14.77 -2.03 -3.95
N ILE A 203 -14.84 -1.66 -5.21
CA ILE A 203 -14.85 -0.28 -5.69
C ILE A 203 -16.31 0.01 -6.00
N ILE A 204 -16.85 1.07 -5.42
CA ILE A 204 -18.20 1.53 -5.75
C ILE A 204 -18.03 2.76 -6.63
N LEU A 205 -18.80 2.84 -7.71
CA LEU A 205 -18.79 3.97 -8.62
C LEU A 205 -20.16 4.61 -8.51
N GLY A 206 -20.20 5.89 -8.15
CA GLY A 206 -21.42 6.67 -8.05
C GLY A 206 -21.56 7.50 -9.32
N VAL A 207 -22.53 7.17 -10.16
CA VAL A 207 -22.80 7.94 -11.37
C VAL A 207 -23.99 8.83 -11.09
N ASP A 208 -23.80 10.14 -11.25
CA ASP A 208 -24.88 11.11 -11.10
C ASP A 208 -25.76 11.07 -12.36
N GLY A 209 -27.05 10.80 -12.18
CA GLY A 209 -28.00 10.71 -13.28
C GLY A 209 -28.52 12.09 -13.66
N ASP A 210 -28.50 12.41 -14.95
CA ASP A 210 -28.95 13.71 -15.48
C ASP A 210 -30.46 13.99 -15.25
N GLU A 211 -31.26 12.96 -15.00
CA GLU A 211 -32.70 13.08 -14.77
C GLU A 211 -33.06 12.65 -13.32
N GLU A 212 -33.66 13.56 -12.56
CA GLU A 212 -34.32 13.34 -11.26
C GLU A 212 -33.45 12.94 -10.04
N ASN A 213 -32.17 13.34 -9.96
CA ASN A 213 -31.28 13.03 -8.81
C ASN A 213 -31.19 11.52 -8.51
N VAL A 214 -31.38 10.67 -9.52
CA VAL A 214 -31.27 9.22 -9.35
C VAL A 214 -29.80 8.85 -9.43
N TRP A 215 -29.21 8.56 -8.27
CA TRP A 215 -27.85 8.05 -8.18
C TRP A 215 -27.82 6.58 -8.58
N ASN A 216 -27.09 6.28 -9.65
CA ASN A 216 -26.81 4.90 -10.04
C ASN A 216 -25.48 4.46 -9.43
N PHE A 217 -25.51 3.37 -8.68
CA PHE A 217 -24.33 2.82 -8.03
C PHE A 217 -23.90 1.53 -8.72
N TYR A 218 -22.68 1.55 -9.27
CA TYR A 218 -22.08 0.37 -9.87
C TYR A 218 -21.09 -0.24 -8.88
N HIS A 219 -21.21 -1.55 -8.68
CA HIS A 219 -20.32 -2.31 -7.82
C HIS A 219 -19.28 -3.02 -8.66
N LEU A 220 -18.05 -2.53 -8.58
CA LEU A 220 -16.92 -3.18 -9.20
C LEU A 220 -16.14 -3.96 -8.13
N VAL A 221 -16.23 -5.28 -8.15
CA VAL A 221 -15.46 -6.13 -7.24
C VAL A 221 -14.12 -6.47 -7.90
N VAL A 222 -13.04 -5.87 -7.41
CA VAL A 222 -11.68 -6.12 -7.88
C VAL A 222 -10.94 -7.01 -6.88
N ASP A 223 -10.63 -8.24 -7.29
CA ASP A 223 -9.74 -9.13 -6.54
C ASP A 223 -8.27 -8.78 -6.82
N LEU A 224 -7.69 -7.94 -5.95
CA LEU A 224 -6.32 -7.47 -6.11
C LEU A 224 -5.28 -8.59 -5.95
N LEU A 225 -5.56 -9.65 -5.19
CA LEU A 225 -4.62 -10.79 -5.09
C LEU A 225 -4.55 -11.55 -6.42
N GLN A 226 -5.68 -11.73 -7.10
CA GLN A 226 -5.69 -12.33 -8.43
C GLN A 226 -4.97 -11.45 -9.45
N LEU A 227 -5.16 -10.13 -9.37
CA LEU A 227 -4.46 -9.20 -10.27
C LEU A 227 -2.95 -9.17 -10.04
N SER A 228 -2.49 -9.25 -8.78
CA SER A 228 -1.06 -9.20 -8.47
C SER A 228 -0.30 -10.48 -8.81
N THR A 229 -0.96 -11.64 -8.72
CA THR A 229 -0.34 -12.96 -8.95
C THR A 229 -0.30 -13.38 -10.42
N ARG A 230 -1.08 -12.72 -11.29
CA ARG A 230 -1.05 -12.98 -12.74
C ARG A 230 0.24 -12.44 -13.36
N LYS A 231 1.23 -13.33 -13.50
CA LYS A 231 2.40 -13.10 -14.36
C LYS A 231 1.94 -12.79 -15.79
N GLU A 232 2.62 -11.84 -16.43
CA GLU A 232 2.40 -11.35 -17.80
C GLU A 232 2.17 -12.51 -18.79
N LYS A 233 0.92 -12.89 -18.99
CA LYS A 233 0.47 -13.37 -20.28
C LYS A 233 -0.28 -12.18 -20.86
N ASN A 234 0.16 -11.69 -22.03
CA ASN A 234 -0.24 -10.45 -22.71
C ASN A 234 -1.74 -10.24 -23.00
N ASN A 235 -2.65 -10.94 -22.32
CA ASN A 235 -4.08 -10.76 -22.46
C ASN A 235 -4.60 -10.02 -21.22
N MET A 236 -4.67 -8.69 -21.34
CA MET A 236 -5.51 -7.86 -20.47
C MET A 236 -6.94 -8.44 -20.58
N LYS A 237 -7.55 -8.85 -19.47
CA LYS A 237 -8.92 -9.39 -19.46
C LYS A 237 -9.84 -8.45 -18.70
N GLU A 238 -11.08 -8.40 -19.17
CA GLU A 238 -12.22 -7.68 -18.60
C GLU A 238 -12.47 -8.06 -17.13
N GLY A 239 -12.75 -7.06 -16.29
CA GLY A 239 -13.27 -7.27 -14.94
C GLY A 239 -14.71 -7.82 -14.97
N VAL A 240 -15.13 -8.47 -13.89
CA VAL A 240 -16.52 -8.94 -13.77
C VAL A 240 -17.38 -7.76 -13.30
N TRP A 241 -18.33 -7.35 -14.13
CA TRP A 241 -19.35 -6.36 -13.80
C TRP A 241 -20.56 -7.04 -13.19
N GLU A 242 -20.96 -6.62 -11.98
CA GLU A 242 -22.24 -6.98 -11.39
C GLU A 242 -23.07 -5.70 -11.25
N ALA A 243 -24.03 -5.50 -12.16
CA ALA A 243 -25.00 -4.43 -12.06
C ALA A 243 -26.05 -4.79 -10.99
N LEU A 244 -26.17 -3.99 -9.94
CA LEU A 244 -27.32 -4.06 -9.04
C LEU A 244 -28.38 -3.10 -9.60
N GLY A 245 -29.45 -3.66 -10.17
CA GLY A 245 -30.61 -2.90 -10.62
C GLY A 245 -31.48 -2.40 -9.45
N THR A 246 -30.87 -1.82 -8.42
CA THR A 246 -31.58 -1.27 -7.26
C THR A 246 -31.37 0.24 -7.19
N SER A 247 -32.41 0.99 -7.56
CA SER A 247 -32.51 2.41 -7.27
C SER A 247 -32.35 2.63 -5.77
N LEU A 248 -31.43 3.52 -5.37
CA LEU A 248 -31.18 3.81 -3.95
C LEU A 248 -32.41 4.43 -3.25
N ALA A 249 -33.44 4.83 -4.01
CA ALA A 249 -34.73 5.26 -3.48
C ALA A 249 -35.44 4.17 -2.66
N ASP A 250 -35.19 2.89 -2.92
CA ASP A 250 -35.84 1.78 -2.20
C ASP A 250 -35.11 1.38 -0.90
N VAL A 251 -33.84 1.79 -0.72
CA VAL A 251 -33.02 1.43 0.45
C VAL A 251 -33.10 2.48 1.55
N ILE A 252 -33.66 3.67 1.27
CA ILE A 252 -33.97 4.69 2.27
C ILE A 252 -35.46 4.59 2.64
N THR A 253 -35.87 3.48 3.27
CA THR A 253 -37.14 3.44 4.02
C THR A 253 -36.86 3.32 5.52
N THR A 254 -37.18 4.43 6.20
CA THR A 254 -37.35 4.67 7.65
C THR A 254 -36.13 4.59 8.58
N PRO A 255 -35.69 5.74 9.15
CA PRO A 255 -35.24 5.76 10.53
C PRO A 255 -36.47 5.74 11.46
N ASP A 256 -36.31 5.13 12.63
CA ASP A 256 -37.18 5.17 13.81
C ASP A 256 -38.29 4.10 13.94
N GLY A 257 -37.90 3.05 14.66
CA GLY A 257 -38.77 2.13 15.38
C GLY A 257 -38.17 1.77 16.73
N ARG A 258 -37.93 2.77 17.59
CA ARG A 258 -37.94 2.67 19.07
C ARG A 258 -38.38 3.98 19.69
#